data_AF-R4Z508-F1
#
_entry.id   AF-R4Z508-F1
#
_cell.length_a   1.000
_cell.length_b   1.000
_cell.length_c   1.000
_cell.angle_alpha   90.00
_cell.angle_beta   90.00
_cell.angle_gamma   90.00
#
_symmetry.space_group_name_H-M   'P 1'
#
loop_
_entity.id
_entity.type
_entity.pdbx_description
1 polymer ?
#
loop_
_entity_poly.entity_id
_entity_poly.type
_entity_poly.pdbx_seq_one_letter_code
_entity_poly.pdbx_strand_id
1 'polypeptide(L)'
;MNLEQFHHSIRAARDVLRHEGASGAIVIMGSQSILASYSATVLDSRLMMSAEVDIMPIAADAAEVERLSDQLDGSLGQESRFHESFGFHVDGISINTSVLEGSWFDRLIPEVEQRSGATGWCLDPHDLAAAKLIAGRAKDIEFVDTLVASRLIDPHTVRELLLVISDVRSDRALEHLDRLAAHGLPESQRHRWHANRTQAIADRRARTTEESPAPALKLISHRRE
;
A
#
# COMPACT_ATOMS: atom_id res chain seq x y z
N MET A 1 13.14 4.98 3.96
CA MET A 1 12.60 6.30 3.58
C MET A 1 11.85 6.96 4.75
N ASN A 2 11.93 8.29 4.91
CA ASN A 2 11.20 9.05 5.94
C ASN A 2 9.83 9.60 5.44
N LEU A 3 9.03 10.20 6.33
CA LEU A 3 7.71 10.75 5.97
C LEU A 3 7.78 11.90 4.96
N GLU A 4 8.81 12.75 5.01
CA GLU A 4 8.99 13.85 4.07
C GLU A 4 9.25 13.36 2.65
N GLN A 5 10.10 12.34 2.50
CA GLN A 5 10.36 11.66 1.24
C GLN A 5 9.10 10.96 0.72
N PHE A 6 8.32 10.31 1.59
CA PHE A 6 7.04 9.71 1.22
C PHE A 6 6.03 10.75 0.71
N HIS A 7 5.91 11.88 1.40
CA HIS A 7 5.08 12.99 0.94
C HIS A 7 5.61 13.60 -0.36
N HIS A 8 6.93 13.63 -0.55
CA HIS A 8 7.53 14.08 -1.80
C HIS A 8 7.22 13.13 -2.96
N SER A 9 7.21 11.81 -2.76
CA SER A 9 6.82 10.86 -3.80
C SER A 9 5.37 11.09 -4.27
N ILE A 10 4.45 11.36 -3.34
CA ILE A 10 3.04 11.69 -3.64
C ILE A 10 2.95 12.93 -4.54
N ARG A 11 3.64 14.01 -4.19
CA ARG A 11 3.65 15.25 -4.98
C ARG A 11 4.24 15.03 -6.37
N ALA A 12 5.43 14.42 -6.42
CA ALA A 12 6.18 14.23 -7.66
C ALA A 12 5.42 13.32 -8.63
N ALA A 13 4.88 12.20 -8.16
CA ALA A 13 4.10 11.28 -8.99
C ALA A 13 2.85 11.96 -9.56
N ARG A 14 2.13 12.75 -8.75
CA ARG A 14 0.98 13.53 -9.23
C ARG A 14 1.39 14.50 -10.34
N ASP A 15 2.48 15.21 -10.18
CA ASP A 15 2.93 16.22 -11.14
C ASP A 15 3.31 15.56 -12.48
N VAL A 16 4.03 14.43 -12.44
CA VAL A 16 4.34 13.62 -13.64
C VAL A 16 3.05 13.18 -14.34
N LEU A 17 2.10 12.60 -13.61
CA LEU A 17 0.85 12.12 -14.20
C LEU A 17 0.00 13.25 -14.80
N ARG A 18 -0.04 14.42 -14.16
CA ARG A 18 -0.75 15.59 -14.70
C ARG A 18 -0.08 16.16 -15.94
N HIS A 19 1.25 16.13 -16.00
CA HIS A 19 1.99 16.49 -17.22
C HIS A 19 1.63 15.56 -18.38
N GLU A 20 1.42 14.28 -18.10
CA GLU A 20 0.95 13.27 -19.07
C GLU A 20 -0.54 13.37 -19.41
N GLY A 21 -1.25 14.39 -18.90
CA GLY A 21 -2.68 14.61 -19.16
C GLY A 21 -3.62 13.73 -18.34
N ALA A 22 -3.11 12.97 -17.35
CA ALA A 22 -3.92 12.17 -16.44
C ALA A 22 -4.43 13.00 -15.24
N SER A 23 -5.34 12.42 -14.46
CA SER A 23 -5.95 13.09 -13.29
C SER A 23 -4.94 13.39 -12.17
N GLY A 24 -3.86 12.62 -12.09
CA GLY A 24 -2.91 12.62 -10.98
C GLY A 24 -3.38 11.84 -9.74
N ALA A 25 -4.46 11.06 -9.87
CA ALA A 25 -4.89 10.12 -8.85
C ALA A 25 -3.97 8.90 -8.81
N ILE A 26 -3.54 8.52 -7.61
CA ILE A 26 -2.54 7.47 -7.39
C ILE A 26 -2.95 6.53 -6.26
N VAL A 27 -2.54 5.28 -6.38
CA VAL A 27 -2.56 4.28 -5.31
C VAL A 27 -1.13 3.93 -4.95
N ILE A 28 -0.86 3.84 -3.65
CA ILE A 28 0.44 3.46 -3.10
C ILE A 28 0.33 2.04 -2.58
N MET A 29 1.21 1.19 -3.09
CA MET A 29 1.31 -0.20 -2.67
C MET A 29 2.67 -0.46 -2.02
N GLY A 30 2.95 -1.72 -1.73
CA GLY A 30 4.21 -2.12 -1.13
C GLY A 30 4.43 -1.57 0.27
N SER A 31 5.66 -1.66 0.75
CA SER A 31 6.01 -1.45 2.16
C SER A 31 5.60 -0.06 2.65
N GLN A 32 5.70 0.97 1.81
CA GLN A 32 5.50 2.37 2.21
C GLN A 32 4.03 2.75 2.41
N SER A 33 3.09 1.93 1.94
CA SER A 33 1.66 2.08 2.27
C SER A 33 1.39 2.04 3.79
N ILE A 34 2.29 1.44 4.58
CA ILE A 34 2.19 1.40 6.05
C ILE A 34 2.16 2.79 6.69
N LEU A 35 2.77 3.80 6.06
CA LEU A 35 2.88 5.17 6.58
C LEU A 35 1.53 5.89 6.62
N ALA A 36 0.55 5.45 5.82
CA ALA A 36 -0.81 5.96 5.94
C ALA A 36 -1.51 5.46 7.20
N SER A 37 -1.15 4.28 7.72
CA SER A 37 -1.82 3.69 8.88
C SER A 37 -1.15 4.02 10.21
N TYR A 38 0.16 4.25 10.20
CA TYR A 38 0.96 4.44 11.40
C TYR A 38 1.96 5.57 11.23
N SER A 39 2.12 6.38 12.27
CA SER A 39 3.17 7.40 12.29
C SER A 39 4.54 6.73 12.22
N ALA A 40 5.46 7.32 11.45
CA ALA A 40 6.86 6.89 11.42
C ALA A 40 7.52 6.85 12.82
N THR A 41 6.98 7.60 13.79
CA THR A 41 7.47 7.60 15.18
C THR A 41 7.16 6.34 15.98
N VAL A 42 6.15 5.57 15.57
CA VAL A 42 5.75 4.31 16.23
C VAL A 42 6.16 3.07 15.44
N LEU A 43 6.68 3.25 14.22
CA LEU A 43 7.12 2.16 13.37
C LEU A 43 8.53 1.73 13.73
N ASP A 44 8.74 0.42 13.79
CA ASP A 44 10.08 -0.16 13.82
C ASP A 44 10.85 0.26 12.55
N SER A 45 12.13 0.61 12.69
CA SER A 45 12.95 1.05 11.56
C SER A 45 13.00 0.03 10.43
N ARG A 46 12.86 -1.27 10.73
CA ARG A 46 12.79 -2.37 9.74
C ARG A 46 11.62 -2.21 8.77
N LEU A 47 10.51 -1.61 9.21
CA LEU A 47 9.34 -1.34 8.37
C LEU A 47 9.52 -0.13 7.44
N MET A 48 10.60 0.63 7.61
CA MET A 48 10.88 1.87 6.87
C MET A 48 12.15 1.78 6.01
N MET A 49 12.70 0.58 5.81
CA MET A 49 13.98 0.39 5.12
C MET A 49 13.90 0.49 3.59
N SER A 50 12.69 0.49 3.00
CA SER A 50 12.54 0.66 1.55
C SER A 50 13.12 1.99 1.07
N ALA A 51 13.83 1.92 -0.06
CA ALA A 51 14.31 3.09 -0.80
C ALA A 51 13.35 3.45 -1.94
N GLU A 52 12.48 2.50 -2.32
CA GLU A 52 11.43 2.64 -3.32
C GLU A 52 10.06 3.02 -2.72
N VAL A 53 9.20 3.62 -3.54
CA VAL A 53 7.75 3.77 -3.31
C VAL A 53 7.01 3.21 -4.51
N ASP A 54 6.27 2.13 -4.30
CA ASP A 54 5.46 1.53 -5.36
C ASP A 54 4.18 2.36 -5.59
N ILE A 55 4.05 3.00 -6.76
CA ILE A 55 2.91 3.86 -7.11
C ILE A 55 2.23 3.33 -8.37
N MET A 56 0.93 3.07 -8.24
CA MET A 56 0.05 2.75 -9.36
C MET A 56 -0.78 3.99 -9.75
N PRO A 57 -0.72 4.45 -11.01
CA PRO A 57 -1.60 5.50 -11.50
C PRO A 57 -3.04 4.98 -11.67
N ILE A 58 -4.03 5.86 -11.46
CA ILE A 58 -5.44 5.57 -11.76
C ILE A 58 -5.80 6.17 -13.12
N ALA A 59 -6.15 5.28 -14.06
CA ALA A 59 -6.47 5.65 -15.43
C ALA A 59 -7.75 4.95 -15.95
N ALA A 60 -8.11 5.21 -17.20
CA ALA A 60 -9.35 4.71 -17.79
C ALA A 60 -9.35 3.18 -18.01
N ASP A 61 -8.18 2.60 -18.30
CA ASP A 61 -8.00 1.17 -18.57
C ASP A 61 -6.58 0.72 -18.21
N ALA A 62 -6.34 -0.59 -18.31
CA ALA A 62 -5.07 -1.20 -17.95
C ALA A 62 -3.90 -0.77 -18.85
N ALA A 63 -4.13 -0.51 -20.13
CA ALA A 63 -3.06 -0.11 -21.05
C ALA A 63 -2.55 1.30 -20.70
N GLU A 64 -3.47 2.20 -20.34
CA GLU A 64 -3.08 3.53 -19.88
C GLU A 64 -2.43 3.51 -18.49
N VAL A 65 -2.83 2.58 -17.61
CA VAL A 65 -2.11 2.37 -16.34
C VAL A 65 -0.66 1.97 -16.62
N GLU A 66 -0.40 0.98 -17.47
CA GLU A 66 0.97 0.55 -17.80
C GLU A 66 1.77 1.70 -18.44
N ARG A 67 1.20 2.42 -19.41
CA ARG A 67 1.86 3.57 -20.04
C ARG A 67 2.26 4.64 -19.02
N LEU A 68 1.36 4.97 -18.10
CA LEU A 68 1.63 5.98 -17.07
C LEU A 68 2.62 5.48 -16.00
N SER A 69 2.61 4.18 -15.70
CA SER A 69 3.60 3.56 -14.83
C SER A 69 5.01 3.65 -15.43
N ASP A 70 5.16 3.38 -16.73
CA ASP A 70 6.43 3.59 -17.44
C ASP A 70 6.91 5.05 -17.36
N GLN A 71 5.99 6.02 -17.40
CA GLN A 71 6.34 7.44 -17.23
C GLN A 71 6.80 7.78 -15.81
N LEU A 72 6.20 7.16 -14.80
CA LEU A 72 6.65 7.28 -13.41
C LEU A 72 8.06 6.69 -13.26
N ASP A 73 8.32 5.49 -13.78
CA ASP A 73 9.64 4.86 -13.74
C ASP A 73 10.70 5.73 -14.45
N GLY A 74 10.41 6.20 -15.66
CA GLY A 74 11.35 7.04 -16.40
C GLY A 74 11.68 8.37 -15.70
N SER A 75 10.70 8.94 -14.99
CA SER A 75 10.85 10.28 -14.37
C SER A 75 11.37 10.23 -12.94
N LEU A 76 10.94 9.23 -12.16
CA LEU A 76 11.09 9.15 -10.71
C LEU A 76 11.72 7.83 -10.24
N GLY A 77 11.88 6.86 -11.14
CA GLY A 77 12.40 5.54 -10.84
C GLY A 77 13.90 5.52 -10.56
N GLN A 78 14.41 4.31 -10.35
CA GLN A 78 15.82 4.09 -10.07
C GLN A 78 16.69 4.72 -11.16
N GLU A 79 17.81 5.32 -10.75
CA GLU A 79 18.78 6.03 -11.61
C GLU A 79 18.23 7.26 -12.37
N SER A 80 17.00 7.69 -12.10
CA SER A 80 16.50 8.97 -12.58
C SER A 80 17.21 10.15 -11.90
N ARG A 81 17.14 11.35 -12.50
CA ARG A 81 17.61 12.60 -11.86
C ARG A 81 16.92 12.84 -10.52
N PHE A 82 15.67 12.41 -10.38
CA PHE A 82 14.94 12.48 -9.12
C PHE A 82 15.62 11.61 -8.06
N HIS A 83 15.91 10.34 -8.39
CA HIS A 83 16.61 9.43 -7.50
C HIS A 83 17.98 9.96 -7.07
N GLU A 84 18.79 10.45 -8.02
CA GLU A 84 20.09 11.04 -7.74
C GLU A 84 19.99 12.26 -6.81
N SER A 85 18.94 13.08 -6.97
CA SER A 85 18.76 14.33 -6.23
C SER A 85 18.24 14.11 -4.81
N PHE A 86 17.37 13.11 -4.61
CA PHE A 86 16.62 12.96 -3.35
C PHE A 86 16.92 11.66 -2.58
N GLY A 87 17.68 10.73 -3.18
CA GLY A 87 18.15 9.50 -2.53
C GLY A 87 17.05 8.45 -2.29
N PHE A 88 15.92 8.56 -2.99
CA PHE A 88 14.84 7.57 -3.03
C PHE A 88 14.17 7.62 -4.40
N HIS A 89 13.45 6.57 -4.79
CA HIS A 89 12.80 6.49 -6.10
C HIS A 89 11.35 6.00 -6.00
N VAL A 90 10.62 6.13 -7.11
CA VAL A 90 9.24 5.64 -7.28
C VAL A 90 9.24 4.58 -8.34
N ASP A 91 8.70 3.40 -8.01
CA ASP A 91 8.44 2.35 -8.98
C ASP A 91 7.01 2.50 -9.48
N GLY A 92 6.86 2.73 -10.78
CA GLY A 92 5.59 2.67 -11.49
C GLY A 92 5.11 1.23 -11.55
N ILE A 93 3.96 0.96 -10.95
CA ILE A 93 3.43 -0.41 -10.86
C ILE A 93 2.03 -0.50 -11.46
N SER A 94 1.57 -1.73 -11.71
CA SER A 94 0.22 -1.97 -12.20
C SER A 94 -0.60 -2.77 -11.20
N ILE A 95 -1.89 -2.92 -11.48
CA ILE A 95 -2.84 -3.62 -10.59
C ILE A 95 -2.45 -5.09 -10.36
N ASN A 96 -1.60 -5.65 -11.21
CA ASN A 96 -1.12 -7.04 -11.12
C ASN A 96 0.14 -7.21 -10.28
N THR A 97 0.77 -6.12 -9.85
CA THR A 97 2.05 -6.19 -9.11
C THR A 97 1.89 -6.91 -7.77
N SER A 98 0.69 -6.94 -7.20
CA SER A 98 0.39 -7.72 -6.00
C SER A 98 -0.83 -8.61 -6.20
N VAL A 99 -0.77 -9.81 -5.62
CA VAL A 99 -1.92 -10.69 -5.49
C VAL A 99 -2.70 -10.27 -4.24
N LEU A 100 -3.94 -9.84 -4.44
CA LEU A 100 -4.80 -9.26 -3.41
C LEU A 100 -6.20 -9.86 -3.46
N GLU A 101 -6.94 -9.75 -2.37
CA GLU A 101 -8.37 -10.10 -2.33
C GLU A 101 -9.18 -9.16 -3.25
N GLY A 102 -10.21 -9.66 -3.92
CA GLY A 102 -10.93 -8.95 -4.99
C GLY A 102 -11.49 -7.58 -4.65
N SER A 103 -11.71 -7.25 -3.37
CA SER A 103 -12.29 -5.99 -2.89
C SER A 103 -11.31 -5.08 -2.13
N TRP A 104 -9.99 -5.31 -2.26
CA TRP A 104 -8.95 -4.56 -1.56
C TRP A 104 -9.05 -3.04 -1.72
N PHE A 105 -9.50 -2.55 -2.88
CA PHE A 105 -9.64 -1.12 -3.18
C PHE A 105 -10.64 -0.40 -2.26
N ASP A 106 -11.61 -1.10 -1.68
CA ASP A 106 -12.59 -0.49 -0.75
C ASP A 106 -11.94 -0.16 0.61
N ARG A 107 -10.82 -0.84 0.92
CA ARG A 107 -10.06 -0.70 2.17
C ARG A 107 -8.89 0.27 2.09
N LEU A 108 -8.70 0.95 0.95
CA LEU A 108 -7.65 1.97 0.79
C LEU A 108 -7.74 3.06 1.87
N ILE A 109 -6.57 3.49 2.35
CA ILE A 109 -6.41 4.48 3.42
C ILE A 109 -5.73 5.73 2.83
N PRO A 110 -6.36 6.91 2.88
CA PRO A 110 -5.76 8.11 2.31
C PRO A 110 -4.66 8.66 3.21
N GLU A 111 -3.54 9.05 2.60
CA GLU A 111 -2.54 9.94 3.19
C GLU A 111 -2.47 11.24 2.39
N VAL A 112 -2.70 12.36 3.08
CA VAL A 112 -2.79 13.69 2.44
C VAL A 112 -1.50 14.45 2.65
N GLU A 113 -0.84 14.75 1.54
CA GLU A 113 0.25 15.70 1.52
C GLU A 113 -0.28 17.13 1.64
N GLN A 114 -0.02 17.76 2.78
CA GLN A 114 -0.70 18.99 3.19
C GLN A 114 -0.38 20.21 2.31
N ARG A 115 0.78 20.25 1.66
CA ARG A 115 1.21 21.44 0.89
C ARG A 115 0.53 21.52 -0.47
N SER A 116 0.33 20.38 -1.12
CA SER A 116 -0.27 20.23 -2.45
C SER A 116 -1.74 19.83 -2.40
N GLY A 117 -2.22 19.34 -1.25
CA GLY A 117 -3.53 18.68 -1.12
C GLY A 117 -3.58 17.29 -1.77
N ALA A 118 -2.43 16.76 -2.20
CA ALA A 118 -2.38 15.49 -2.90
C ALA A 118 -2.63 14.30 -1.99
N THR A 119 -3.48 13.37 -2.44
CA THR A 119 -3.81 12.16 -1.70
C THR A 119 -3.11 10.95 -2.32
N GLY A 120 -2.29 10.27 -1.52
CA GLY A 120 -1.83 8.92 -1.79
C GLY A 120 -2.80 7.91 -1.18
N TRP A 121 -3.49 7.13 -2.01
CA TRP A 121 -4.39 6.08 -1.53
C TRP A 121 -3.61 4.80 -1.23
N CYS A 122 -3.37 4.53 0.04
CA CYS A 122 -2.45 3.48 0.47
C CYS A 122 -3.19 2.17 0.77
N LEU A 123 -2.55 1.05 0.43
CA LEU A 123 -3.01 -0.29 0.77
C LEU A 123 -3.24 -0.46 2.29
N ASP A 124 -4.28 -1.21 2.67
CA ASP A 124 -4.50 -1.58 4.06
C ASP A 124 -3.33 -2.42 4.60
N PRO A 125 -2.85 -2.22 5.83
CA PRO A 125 -1.81 -3.05 6.42
C PRO A 125 -2.08 -4.55 6.40
N HIS A 126 -3.35 -4.99 6.48
CA HIS A 126 -3.68 -6.42 6.40
C HIS A 126 -3.59 -6.95 4.97
N ASP A 127 -4.04 -6.16 3.99
CA ASP A 127 -3.89 -6.47 2.57
C ASP A 127 -2.41 -6.50 2.16
N LEU A 128 -1.63 -5.53 2.65
CA LEU A 128 -0.19 -5.49 2.48
C LEU A 128 0.48 -6.75 3.04
N ALA A 129 0.09 -7.17 4.24
CA ALA A 129 0.63 -8.39 4.84
C ALA A 129 0.27 -9.64 4.03
N ALA A 130 -0.98 -9.75 3.58
CA ALA A 130 -1.41 -10.87 2.72
C ALA A 130 -0.61 -10.92 1.42
N ALA A 131 -0.50 -9.80 0.70
CA ALA A 131 0.29 -9.70 -0.53
C ALA A 131 1.76 -10.07 -0.32
N LYS A 132 2.37 -9.61 0.78
CA LYS A 132 3.75 -9.93 1.15
C LYS A 132 3.96 -11.40 1.47
N LEU A 133 3.03 -12.03 2.20
CA LEU A 133 3.12 -13.47 2.50
C LEU A 133 2.98 -14.32 1.23
N ILE A 134 2.10 -13.92 0.30
CA ILE A 134 1.96 -14.57 -1.01
C ILE A 134 3.23 -14.39 -1.85
N ALA A 135 3.80 -13.19 -1.90
CA ALA A 135 5.07 -12.92 -2.60
C ALA A 135 6.23 -13.74 -1.99
N GLY A 136 6.28 -13.80 -0.66
CA GLY A 136 7.05 -14.80 0.06
C GLY A 136 8.57 -14.66 -0.02
N ARG A 137 9.08 -13.46 -0.35
CA ARG A 137 10.52 -13.15 -0.32
C ARG A 137 10.98 -13.02 1.13
N ALA A 138 12.26 -13.30 1.43
CA ALA A 138 12.79 -13.23 2.80
C ALA A 138 12.49 -11.87 3.48
N LYS A 139 12.72 -10.76 2.77
CA LYS A 139 12.40 -9.39 3.26
C LYS A 139 10.92 -9.17 3.55
N ASP A 140 10.04 -9.82 2.77
CA ASP A 140 8.59 -9.68 2.94
C ASP A 140 8.09 -10.46 4.16
N ILE A 141 8.68 -11.63 4.40
CA ILE A 141 8.44 -12.42 5.61
C ILE A 141 8.87 -11.63 6.85
N GLU A 142 10.11 -11.15 6.90
CA GLU A 142 10.61 -10.34 8.03
C GLU A 142 9.76 -9.09 8.29
N PHE A 143 9.25 -8.46 7.24
CA PHE A 143 8.35 -7.32 7.35
C PHE A 143 7.04 -7.71 8.04
N VAL A 144 6.41 -8.81 7.62
CA VAL A 144 5.15 -9.30 8.21
C VAL A 144 5.35 -9.77 9.65
N ASP A 145 6.44 -10.48 9.94
CA ASP A 145 6.82 -10.86 11.31
C ASP A 145 6.87 -9.63 12.22
N THR A 146 7.49 -8.56 11.73
CA THR A 146 7.62 -7.30 12.46
C THR A 146 6.26 -6.63 12.67
N LEU A 147 5.36 -6.65 11.68
CA LEU A 147 3.99 -6.13 11.84
C LEU A 147 3.20 -6.90 12.90
N VAL A 148 3.27 -8.24 12.88
CA VAL A 148 2.56 -9.09 13.85
C VAL A 148 3.11 -8.87 15.26
N ALA A 149 4.43 -8.96 15.43
CA ALA A 149 5.09 -8.80 16.73
C ALA A 149 4.85 -7.40 17.33
N SER A 150 4.78 -6.37 16.48
CA SER A 150 4.49 -4.99 16.90
C SER A 150 3.00 -4.72 17.11
N ARG A 151 2.12 -5.71 16.88
CA ARG A 151 0.65 -5.60 17.02
C ARG A 151 0.07 -4.47 16.15
N LEU A 152 0.67 -4.25 14.98
CA LEU A 152 0.24 -3.29 13.97
C LEU A 152 -0.78 -3.88 12.98
N ILE A 153 -1.03 -5.19 13.07
CA ILE A 153 -2.08 -5.89 12.33
C ILE A 153 -2.70 -6.95 13.23
N ASP A 154 -3.93 -7.35 12.92
CA ASP A 154 -4.57 -8.56 13.45
C ASP A 154 -4.27 -9.74 12.51
N PRO A 155 -3.48 -10.75 12.94
CA PRO A 155 -3.19 -11.92 12.13
C PRO A 155 -4.44 -12.65 11.65
N HIS A 156 -5.54 -12.61 12.41
CA HIS A 156 -6.78 -13.26 12.01
C HIS A 156 -7.42 -12.60 10.80
N THR A 157 -7.39 -11.27 10.72
CA THR A 157 -7.87 -10.54 9.55
C THR A 157 -7.03 -10.85 8.31
N VAL A 158 -5.70 -10.97 8.46
CA VAL A 158 -4.83 -11.42 7.34
C VAL A 158 -5.19 -12.84 6.91
N ARG A 159 -5.48 -13.73 7.87
CA ARG A 159 -5.87 -15.11 7.61
C ARG A 159 -7.18 -15.18 6.81
N GLU A 160 -8.18 -14.38 7.17
CA GLU A 160 -9.44 -14.28 6.44
C GLU A 160 -9.23 -13.84 4.98
N LEU A 161 -8.33 -12.88 4.74
CA LEU A 161 -7.96 -12.46 3.38
C LEU A 161 -7.27 -13.59 2.61
N LEU A 162 -6.30 -14.27 3.21
CA LEU A 162 -5.57 -15.37 2.57
C LEU A 162 -6.48 -16.55 2.19
N LEU A 163 -7.55 -16.80 2.95
CA LEU A 163 -8.50 -17.89 2.66
C LEU A 163 -9.36 -17.64 1.41
N VAL A 164 -9.52 -16.38 0.99
CA VAL A 164 -10.34 -16.01 -0.17
C VAL A 164 -9.51 -15.64 -1.39
N ILE A 165 -8.18 -15.51 -1.23
CA ILE A 165 -7.26 -15.29 -2.35
C ILE A 165 -6.99 -16.63 -3.05
N SER A 166 -7.30 -16.69 -4.34
CA SER A 166 -7.02 -17.86 -5.18
C SER A 166 -5.60 -17.77 -5.75
N ASP A 167 -4.62 -18.26 -4.99
CA ASP A 167 -3.22 -18.38 -5.43
C ASP A 167 -2.58 -19.66 -4.86
N VAL A 168 -1.76 -20.33 -5.66
CA VAL A 168 -1.07 -21.59 -5.28
C VAL A 168 -0.13 -21.44 -4.08
N ARG A 169 0.25 -20.21 -3.71
CA ARG A 169 1.14 -19.90 -2.58
C ARG A 169 0.37 -19.64 -1.28
N SER A 170 -0.96 -19.60 -1.32
CA SER A 170 -1.80 -19.23 -0.17
C SER A 170 -1.64 -20.18 1.01
N ASP A 171 -1.48 -21.49 0.77
CA ASP A 171 -1.24 -22.47 1.83
C ASP A 171 0.05 -22.18 2.60
N ARG A 172 1.15 -21.90 1.88
CA ARG A 172 2.44 -21.52 2.49
C ARG A 172 2.34 -20.22 3.28
N ALA A 173 1.57 -19.26 2.77
CA ALA A 173 1.31 -17.99 3.43
C ALA A 173 0.53 -18.19 4.75
N LEU A 174 -0.51 -19.03 4.73
CA LEU A 174 -1.30 -19.41 5.90
C LEU A 174 -0.46 -20.13 6.95
N GLU A 175 0.31 -21.15 6.55
CA GLU A 175 1.20 -21.87 7.47
C GLU A 175 2.19 -20.95 8.18
N HIS A 176 2.72 -19.95 7.46
CA HIS A 176 3.60 -18.96 8.04
C HIS A 176 2.88 -18.05 9.03
N LEU A 177 1.72 -17.50 8.65
CA LEU A 177 0.92 -16.64 9.49
C LEU A 177 0.44 -17.34 10.78
N ASP A 178 0.03 -18.62 10.68
CA ASP A 178 -0.45 -19.40 11.81
C ASP A 178 0.67 -19.62 12.86
N ARG A 179 1.94 -19.74 12.44
CA ARG A 179 3.10 -19.79 13.36
C ARG A 179 3.33 -18.47 14.09
N LEU A 180 3.03 -17.34 13.45
CA LEU A 180 3.21 -16.01 14.03
C LEU A 180 2.05 -15.58 14.92
N ALA A 181 0.84 -16.12 14.71
CA ALA A 181 -0.39 -15.64 15.34
C ALA A 181 -0.29 -15.53 16.87
N ALA A 182 0.45 -16.45 17.52
CA ALA A 182 0.68 -16.44 18.96
C ALA A 182 1.45 -15.20 19.47
N HIS A 183 2.24 -14.55 18.61
CA HIS A 183 2.99 -13.32 18.92
C HIS A 183 2.19 -12.04 18.65
N GLY A 184 1.01 -12.17 18.04
CA GLY A 184 0.18 -11.06 17.61
C GLY A 184 -0.71 -10.46 18.70
N LEU A 185 -1.87 -9.97 18.27
CA LEU A 185 -2.88 -9.41 19.15
C LEU A 185 -3.56 -10.48 20.01
N PRO A 186 -3.57 -10.37 21.35
CA PRO A 186 -4.36 -11.25 22.19
C PRO A 186 -5.84 -11.13 21.88
N GLU A 187 -6.56 -12.25 21.88
CA GLU A 187 -8.00 -12.30 21.57
C GLU A 187 -8.83 -11.30 22.39
N SER A 188 -8.52 -11.19 23.69
CA SER A 188 -9.17 -10.25 24.61
C SER A 188 -9.01 -8.77 24.25
N GLN A 189 -8.04 -8.42 23.41
CA GLN A 189 -7.76 -7.04 22.98
C GLN A 189 -8.26 -6.74 21.56
N ARG A 190 -8.61 -7.76 20.77
CA ARG A 190 -8.94 -7.61 19.33
C ARG A 190 -10.08 -6.64 19.10
N HIS A 191 -11.19 -6.77 19.85
CA HIS A 191 -12.35 -5.88 19.65
C HIS A 191 -11.99 -4.40 19.86
N ARG A 192 -11.31 -4.07 20.97
CA ARG A 192 -10.90 -2.69 21.25
C ARG A 192 -9.90 -2.16 20.22
N TRP A 193 -8.96 -3.00 19.79
CA TRP A 193 -8.00 -2.63 18.77
C TRP A 193 -8.67 -2.30 17.43
N HIS A 194 -9.60 -3.15 16.99
CA HIS A 194 -10.39 -2.89 15.77
C HIS A 194 -11.22 -1.61 15.88
N ALA A 195 -11.88 -1.37 17.01
CA ALA A 195 -12.64 -0.13 17.23
C ALA A 195 -11.76 1.13 17.13
N ASN A 196 -10.59 1.12 17.78
CA ASN A 196 -9.63 2.22 17.70
C ASN A 196 -9.12 2.43 16.28
N ARG A 197 -8.83 1.33 15.58
CA ARG A 197 -8.36 1.36 14.20
C ARG A 197 -9.42 1.92 13.24
N THR A 198 -10.68 1.50 13.37
CA THR A 198 -11.80 2.01 12.57
C THR A 198 -11.93 3.51 12.74
N GLN A 199 -11.91 4.00 13.99
CA GLN A 199 -11.94 5.44 14.26
C GLN A 199 -10.74 6.15 13.62
N ALA A 200 -9.54 5.60 13.80
CA ALA A 200 -8.33 6.18 13.24
C ALA A 200 -8.35 6.24 11.71
N ILE A 201 -8.95 5.26 11.00
CA ILE A 201 -9.15 5.33 9.53
C ILE A 201 -10.16 6.41 9.17
N ALA A 202 -11.30 6.47 9.88
CA ALA A 202 -12.34 7.46 9.63
C ALA A 202 -11.78 8.88 9.74
N ASP A 203 -10.95 9.13 10.75
CA ASP A 203 -10.27 10.42 10.93
C ASP A 203 -9.33 10.75 9.77
N ARG A 204 -8.70 9.74 9.12
CA ARG A 204 -7.86 10.00 7.91
C ARG A 204 -8.70 10.28 6.70
N ARG A 205 -9.77 9.51 6.49
CA ARG A 205 -10.71 9.71 5.39
C ARG A 205 -11.35 11.10 5.45
N ALA A 206 -11.58 11.64 6.65
CA ALA A 206 -12.05 13.00 6.83
C ALA A 206 -11.03 14.10 6.44
N ARG A 207 -9.74 13.77 6.28
CA ARG A 207 -8.69 14.75 5.90
C ARG A 207 -8.54 14.96 4.40
N THR A 208 -8.96 14.00 3.58
CA THR A 208 -8.87 14.13 2.12
C THR A 208 -10.11 14.80 1.56
N THR A 209 -9.91 15.67 0.58
CA THR A 209 -10.98 16.26 -0.25
C THR A 209 -11.15 15.51 -1.57
N GLU A 210 -10.32 14.50 -1.83
CA GLU A 210 -10.38 13.71 -3.05
C GLU A 210 -11.31 12.52 -2.88
N GLU A 211 -12.00 12.17 -3.96
CA GLU A 211 -12.85 10.99 -3.98
C GLU A 211 -12.00 9.72 -3.96
N SER A 212 -12.52 8.68 -3.31
CA SER A 212 -11.88 7.36 -3.31
C SER A 212 -11.76 6.82 -4.74
N PRO A 213 -10.61 6.24 -5.13
CA PRO A 213 -10.44 5.65 -6.45
C PRO A 213 -11.14 4.29 -6.59
N ALA A 214 -11.77 3.77 -5.53
CA ALA A 214 -12.39 2.44 -5.54
C ALA A 214 -13.40 2.22 -6.69
N PRO A 215 -14.30 3.17 -7.03
CA PRO A 215 -15.19 3.01 -8.18
C PRO A 215 -14.45 2.86 -9.52
N ALA A 216 -13.37 3.64 -9.72
CA ALA A 216 -12.55 3.56 -10.93
C ALA A 216 -11.78 2.23 -10.99
N LEU A 217 -11.21 1.79 -9.87
CA LEU A 217 -10.48 0.53 -9.76
C LEU A 217 -11.38 -0.69 -10.03
N LYS A 218 -12.63 -0.66 -9.55
CA LYS A 218 -13.64 -1.68 -9.88
C LYS A 218 -13.85 -1.80 -11.39
N LEU A 219 -13.93 -0.68 -12.10
CA LEU A 219 -14.09 -0.71 -13.56
C LEU A 219 -12.87 -1.27 -14.29
N ILE A 220 -11.65 -1.02 -13.80
CA ILE A 220 -10.40 -1.55 -14.36
C ILE A 220 -10.30 -3.06 -14.10
N SER A 221 -10.73 -3.54 -12.93
CA SER A 221 -10.68 -4.96 -12.57
C SER A 221 -11.70 -5.80 -13.33
N HIS A 222 -12.93 -5.30 -13.54
CA HIS A 222 -14.02 -6.06 -14.20
C HIS A 222 -13.86 -6.17 -15.72
N ARG A 223 -13.18 -5.23 -16.39
CA ARG A 223 -12.93 -5.31 -17.85
C ARG A 223 -11.91 -6.38 -18.25
N ARG A 224 -11.54 -7.27 -17.32
CA ARG A 224 -10.58 -8.35 -17.48
C ARG A 224 -11.22 -9.74 -17.49
N GLU A 225 -12.50 -9.84 -17.11
CA GLU A 225 -13.33 -11.05 -17.26
C GLU A 225 -14.02 -11.08 -18.63
#